data_AF-A0AAV7KJ18-F1
#
_entry.id   AF-A0AAV7KJ18-F1
#
_cell.length_a   1.000
_cell.length_b   1.000
_cell.length_c   1.000
_cell.angle_alpha   90.00
_cell.angle_beta   90.00
_cell.angle_gamma   90.00
#
_symmetry.space_group_name_H-M   'P 1'
#
loop_
_entity.id
_entity.type
_entity.pdbx_description
1 polymer ?
#
loop_
_entity_poly.entity_id
_entity_poly.type
_entity_poly.pdbx_seq_one_letter_code
_entity_poly.pdbx_strand_id
1 'polypeptide(L)'
;MVWRVPKNHYDDCCFCIVSIKGINCKLKSNWTYPDLESARRPVPSFRSGIHSASKLHLNDSDIFLEAEVISSDSDFEGISPMVLQCFDQFELNDQIRDLELASRLNNKNLLHPRNKIAYYRNREQSLLPYFSHENSLVWCNDVGDLLGEMWILEYRPNEWSLVIDSSTRSLICVLLHNGNNYASILIGSSTSMKEEYRPIKLVLEKLKFHVHQFVICVDLKMVNFLLRQQSDFTKYPGFLCLWDSRTRNDHWTRKDWPLRENMVVGKINFINKPLMTNWEKMILPPLHIKLGLMK
;
A
#
# COMPACT_ATOMS: atom_id res chain seq x y z
N MET A 1 -1.19 1.48 11.07
CA MET A 1 -2.54 1.80 10.57
C MET A 1 -2.98 0.66 9.68
N VAL A 2 -4.16 0.09 9.91
CA VAL A 2 -4.71 -0.98 9.05
C VAL A 2 -5.53 -0.33 7.94
N TRP A 3 -5.13 -0.54 6.69
CA TRP A 3 -5.89 -0.11 5.52
C TRP A 3 -6.69 -1.29 4.99
N ARG A 4 -8.00 -1.11 4.85
CA ARG A 4 -8.91 -2.12 4.28
C ARG A 4 -9.32 -1.65 2.90
N VAL A 5 -9.34 -2.56 1.93
CA VAL A 5 -9.78 -2.33 0.55
C VAL A 5 -11.22 -2.85 0.41
N PRO A 6 -12.10 -2.21 -0.38
CA PRO A 6 -13.40 -2.79 -0.73
C PRO A 6 -13.27 -4.23 -1.21
N LYS A 7 -14.26 -5.07 -0.92
CA LYS A 7 -14.32 -6.46 -1.42
C LYS A 7 -15.07 -6.59 -2.75
N ASN A 8 -16.08 -5.74 -2.98
CA ASN A 8 -16.93 -5.79 -4.17
C ASN A 8 -17.72 -4.46 -4.33
N HIS A 9 -18.54 -4.37 -5.37
CA HIS A 9 -19.36 -3.19 -5.67
C HIS A 9 -20.77 -3.19 -5.05
N TYR A 10 -21.19 -4.26 -4.38
CA TYR A 10 -22.58 -4.44 -3.93
C TYR A 10 -22.76 -4.02 -2.47
N ASP A 11 -21.95 -4.56 -1.56
CA ASP A 11 -22.09 -4.40 -0.11
C ASP A 11 -20.85 -3.84 0.59
N ASP A 12 -19.73 -3.67 -0.12
CA ASP A 12 -18.50 -3.09 0.43
C ASP A 12 -17.88 -1.99 -0.45
N CYS A 13 -18.67 -1.26 -1.23
CA CYS A 13 -18.20 -0.09 -2.00
C CYS A 13 -18.91 1.19 -1.59
N CYS A 14 -18.16 2.14 -1.01
CA CYS A 14 -18.68 3.46 -0.63
C CYS A 14 -19.32 4.21 -1.81
N PHE A 15 -18.83 4.01 -3.05
CA PHE A 15 -19.39 4.69 -4.22
C PHE A 15 -20.76 4.15 -4.63
N CYS A 16 -21.01 2.85 -4.40
CA CYS A 16 -22.22 2.16 -4.83
C CYS A 16 -23.31 2.16 -3.75
N ILE A 17 -22.93 2.16 -2.48
CA ILE A 17 -23.87 2.02 -1.35
C ILE A 17 -24.40 3.37 -0.85
N VAL A 18 -23.63 4.44 -1.02
CA VAL A 18 -24.05 5.77 -0.56
C VAL A 18 -25.20 6.28 -1.44
N SER A 19 -26.40 6.37 -0.86
CA SER A 19 -27.49 7.12 -1.46
C SER A 19 -27.28 8.62 -1.23
N ILE A 20 -26.83 9.32 -2.27
CA ILE A 20 -26.75 10.80 -2.27
C ILE A 20 -28.09 11.46 -2.62
N LYS A 21 -29.18 10.69 -2.69
CA LYS A 21 -30.47 11.18 -3.16
C LYS A 21 -31.04 12.20 -2.17
N GLY A 22 -31.10 13.46 -2.61
CA GLY A 22 -31.67 14.56 -1.81
C GLY A 22 -30.63 15.36 -1.03
N ILE A 23 -29.35 14.99 -1.10
CA ILE A 23 -28.27 15.75 -0.48
C ILE A 23 -27.93 16.95 -1.36
N ASN A 24 -27.99 18.15 -0.78
CA ASN A 24 -27.64 19.42 -1.42
C ASN A 24 -26.78 20.25 -0.46
N CYS A 25 -26.33 21.44 -0.87
CA CYS A 25 -25.46 22.29 -0.05
C CYS A 25 -26.02 22.60 1.35
N LYS A 26 -27.36 22.63 1.50
CA LYS A 26 -28.04 22.89 2.78
C LYS A 26 -28.21 21.63 3.63
N LEU A 27 -28.32 20.47 2.99
CA LEU A 27 -28.51 19.16 3.64
C LEU A 27 -27.20 18.36 3.75
N LYS A 28 -26.07 18.96 3.40
CA LYS A 28 -24.74 18.33 3.48
C LYS A 28 -24.42 17.85 4.90
N SER A 29 -24.88 18.56 5.93
CA SER A 29 -24.73 18.15 7.34
C SER A 29 -25.48 16.86 7.69
N ASN A 30 -26.53 16.52 6.93
CA ASN A 30 -27.33 15.31 7.14
C ASN A 30 -26.73 14.11 6.40
N TRP A 31 -25.69 14.33 5.61
CA TRP A 31 -24.97 13.27 4.94
C TRP A 31 -24.09 12.52 5.92
N THR A 32 -24.37 11.23 6.08
CA THR A 32 -23.54 10.32 6.85
C THR A 32 -22.92 9.30 5.91
N TYR A 33 -21.64 9.02 6.11
CA TYR A 33 -20.98 7.93 5.40
C TYR A 33 -21.47 6.60 5.96
N PRO A 34 -21.73 5.59 5.11
CA PRO A 34 -22.04 4.26 5.57
C PRO A 34 -20.85 3.70 6.32
N ASP A 35 -21.14 2.98 7.40
CA ASP A 35 -20.13 2.36 8.24
C ASP A 35 -19.57 1.08 7.59
N LEU A 36 -18.83 1.24 6.49
CA LEU A 36 -18.20 0.16 5.74
C LEU A 36 -16.81 -0.13 6.28
N GLU A 37 -16.46 -1.41 6.44
CA GLU A 37 -15.13 -1.82 6.88
C GLU A 37 -14.02 -1.21 6.01
N SER A 38 -14.20 -1.21 4.68
CA SER A 38 -13.27 -0.62 3.71
C SER A 38 -13.13 0.91 3.84
N ALA A 39 -14.19 1.61 4.23
CA ALA A 39 -14.26 3.06 4.32
C ALA A 39 -13.93 3.62 5.72
N ARG A 40 -13.83 2.78 6.76
CA ARG A 40 -13.45 3.20 8.11
C ARG A 40 -12.07 3.86 8.13
N ARG A 41 -11.91 4.89 8.97
CA ARG A 41 -10.60 5.51 9.20
C ARG A 41 -9.61 4.44 9.69
N PRO A 42 -8.32 4.52 9.30
CA PRO A 42 -7.36 3.54 9.75
C PRO A 42 -7.33 3.51 11.28
N VAL A 43 -7.61 2.35 11.84
CA VAL A 43 -7.56 2.17 13.30
C VAL A 43 -6.08 2.07 13.70
N PRO A 44 -5.65 2.75 14.78
CA PRO A 44 -4.37 2.47 15.39
C PRO A 44 -4.28 0.97 15.65
N SER A 45 -3.26 0.32 15.09
CA SER A 45 -3.02 -1.07 15.37
C SER A 45 -2.52 -1.15 16.81
N PHE A 46 -3.39 -1.42 17.77
CA PHE A 46 -2.98 -1.87 19.10
C PHE A 46 -2.43 -3.29 18.95
N ARG A 47 -1.21 -3.40 18.40
CA ARG A 47 -0.39 -4.56 18.75
C ARG A 47 -0.05 -4.34 20.22
N SER A 48 -0.66 -5.15 21.09
CA SER A 48 -0.34 -5.20 22.51
C SER A 48 1.18 -5.30 22.65
N GLY A 49 1.82 -4.27 23.21
CA GLY A 49 3.28 -4.19 23.33
C GLY A 49 3.90 -2.80 23.21
N ILE A 50 3.17 -1.76 22.79
CA ILE A 50 3.65 -0.39 22.93
C ILE A 50 2.80 0.28 24.00
N HIS A 51 3.36 0.38 25.21
CA HIS A 51 2.81 1.25 26.24
C HIS A 51 2.62 2.63 25.62
N SER A 52 1.35 3.00 25.47
CA SER A 52 0.95 4.32 25.01
C SER A 52 1.69 5.33 25.87
N ALA A 53 2.48 6.21 25.26
CA ALA A 53 3.08 7.34 25.94
C ALA A 53 1.93 8.22 26.44
N SER A 54 1.44 7.92 27.63
CA SER A 54 0.66 8.84 28.44
C SER A 54 1.49 10.10 28.56
N LYS A 55 0.88 11.24 28.22
CA LYS A 55 1.42 12.59 28.39
C LYS A 55 2.16 12.69 29.72
N LEU A 56 3.48 12.59 29.69
CA LEU A 56 4.32 12.92 30.83
C LEU A 56 4.72 14.38 30.64
N HIS A 57 4.08 15.22 31.45
CA HIS A 57 4.58 16.55 31.77
C HIS A 57 6.02 16.37 32.27
N LEU A 58 6.97 16.93 31.55
CA LEU A 58 8.35 17.06 31.99
C LEU A 58 8.37 18.10 33.13
N ASN A 59 8.51 17.63 34.37
CA ASN A 59 9.10 18.44 35.43
C ASN A 59 10.57 18.00 35.52
N ASP A 60 11.46 18.89 35.07
CA ASP A 60 12.88 18.79 35.37
C ASP A 60 13.08 18.87 36.88
N SER A 61 13.58 17.78 37.46
CA SER A 61 14.27 17.83 38.75
C SER A 61 15.39 16.80 38.70
N ASP A 62 16.61 17.33 38.60
CA ASP A 62 17.88 16.61 38.59
C ASP A 62 17.96 15.64 39.78
N ILE A 63 18.26 14.36 39.49
CA ILE A 63 18.76 13.42 40.48
C ILE A 63 20.16 13.02 40.04
N PHE A 64 21.14 13.77 40.56
CA PHE A 64 22.53 13.37 40.60
C PHE A 64 22.66 12.09 41.43
N LEU A 65 23.21 11.02 40.83
CA LEU A 65 23.78 9.90 41.58
C LEU A 65 25.30 9.98 41.40
N GLU A 66 25.96 10.65 42.34
CA GLU A 66 27.40 10.52 42.54
C GLU A 66 27.69 9.09 42.99
N ALA A 67 28.46 8.36 42.19
CA ALA A 67 29.20 7.20 42.67
C ALA A 67 30.62 7.68 43.00
N GLU A 68 30.91 7.86 44.28
CA GLU A 68 32.27 8.06 44.78
C GLU A 68 33.16 6.88 44.35
N VAL A 69 34.22 7.17 43.61
CA VAL A 69 35.33 6.24 43.40
C VAL A 69 36.54 6.81 44.11
N ILE A 70 36.83 6.23 45.28
CA ILE A 70 38.09 6.44 45.99
C ILE A 70 39.20 5.86 45.13
N SER A 71 40.11 6.76 44.70
CA SER A 71 41.33 6.43 43.96
C SER A 71 42.36 5.81 44.91
N SER A 72 42.83 4.60 44.59
CA SER A 72 44.15 4.11 45.01
C SER A 72 44.73 3.13 44.00
N ASP A 73 45.63 3.69 43.19
CA ASP A 73 46.79 3.19 42.44
C ASP A 73 47.03 1.69 42.10
N SER A 74 47.71 1.56 40.95
CA SER A 74 48.57 0.46 40.44
C SER A 74 47.98 -0.69 39.58
N ASP A 75 48.28 -0.58 38.28
CA ASP A 75 48.87 -1.62 37.41
C ASP A 75 48.22 -3.02 37.33
N PHE A 76 46.99 -3.08 36.82
CA PHE A 76 46.43 -4.33 36.28
C PHE A 76 45.85 -4.09 34.88
N GLU A 77 46.49 -4.63 33.84
CA GLU A 77 45.86 -4.85 32.52
C GLU A 77 44.80 -5.97 32.69
N GLY A 78 43.70 -5.62 33.35
CA GLY A 78 42.50 -6.44 33.39
C GLY A 78 41.77 -6.32 32.06
N ILE A 79 41.26 -7.45 31.56
CA ILE A 79 40.32 -7.52 30.43
C ILE A 79 39.32 -6.38 30.58
N SER A 80 39.45 -5.36 29.73
CA SER A 80 38.60 -4.17 29.79
C SER A 80 37.15 -4.65 29.76
N PRO A 81 36.33 -4.41 30.80
CA PRO A 81 34.93 -4.71 30.73
C PRO A 81 34.41 -3.90 29.55
N MET A 82 33.74 -4.55 28.60
CA MET A 82 33.19 -3.93 27.41
C MET A 82 32.30 -2.78 27.89
N VAL A 83 32.82 -1.55 27.95
CA VAL A 83 32.11 -0.41 28.53
C VAL A 83 30.97 -0.13 27.56
N LEU A 84 29.76 -0.49 27.97
CA LEU A 84 28.56 -0.13 27.23
C LEU A 84 28.50 1.40 27.19
N GLN A 85 28.62 1.97 26.00
CA GLN A 85 28.43 3.39 25.81
C GLN A 85 26.94 3.64 25.57
N CYS A 86 26.29 4.33 26.51
CA CYS A 86 24.92 4.80 26.33
C CYS A 86 24.85 5.90 25.27
N PHE A 87 23.67 6.10 24.67
CA PHE A 87 23.39 7.26 23.84
C PHE A 87 22.97 8.45 24.70
N ASP A 88 23.49 9.64 24.38
CA ASP A 88 22.87 10.86 24.87
C ASP A 88 21.63 11.23 24.04
N GLN A 89 20.86 12.23 24.49
CA GLN A 89 19.63 12.63 23.81
C GLN A 89 19.88 13.18 22.39
N PHE A 90 21.03 13.81 22.16
CA PHE A 90 21.39 14.37 20.86
C PHE A 90 21.69 13.26 19.85
N GLU A 91 22.51 12.29 20.23
CA GLU A 91 22.84 11.12 19.41
C GLU A 91 21.61 10.25 19.13
N LEU A 92 20.70 10.11 20.12
CA LEU A 92 19.44 9.40 19.94
C LEU A 92 18.54 10.10 18.92
N ASN A 93 18.42 11.43 18.99
CA ASN A 93 17.66 12.22 18.02
C ASN A 93 18.26 12.09 16.61
N ASP A 94 19.59 12.11 16.50
CA ASP A 94 20.31 11.91 15.25
C ASP A 94 20.12 10.48 14.71
N GLN A 95 20.05 9.46 15.58
CA GLN A 95 19.72 8.09 15.17
C GLN A 95 18.32 7.96 14.60
N ILE A 96 17.34 8.63 15.20
CA ILE A 96 15.95 8.64 14.73
C ILE A 96 15.88 9.28 13.33
N ARG A 97 16.74 10.26 13.05
CA ARG A 97 16.79 10.97 11.77
C ARG A 97 17.49 10.17 10.66
N ASP A 98 18.67 9.60 10.95
CA ASP A 98 19.55 9.05 9.91
C ASP A 98 19.37 7.54 9.67
N LEU A 99 18.57 6.84 10.51
CA LEU A 99 18.24 5.40 10.39
C LEU A 99 19.43 4.41 10.36
N GLU A 100 20.66 4.86 10.61
CA GLU A 100 21.87 4.01 10.66
C GLU A 100 22.05 3.22 11.97
N LEU A 101 20.95 2.67 12.48
CA LEU A 101 20.85 2.10 13.82
C LEU A 101 21.87 0.97 14.06
N ALA A 102 21.97 0.01 13.15
CA ALA A 102 22.82 -1.17 13.34
C ALA A 102 24.32 -0.82 13.38
N SER A 103 24.77 0.16 12.60
CA SER A 103 26.17 0.61 12.59
C SER A 103 26.53 1.33 13.88
N ARG A 104 25.68 2.24 14.33
CA ARG A 104 25.90 3.04 15.55
C ARG A 104 25.80 2.19 16.82
N LEU A 105 24.88 1.20 16.87
CA LEU A 105 24.81 0.23 17.97
C LEU A 105 26.09 -0.61 18.07
N ASN A 106 26.68 -0.98 16.93
CA ASN A 106 27.95 -1.71 16.91
C ASN A 106 29.10 -0.87 17.44
N ASN A 107 29.20 0.40 17.02
CA ASN A 107 30.26 1.32 17.47
C ASN A 107 30.23 1.55 18.99
N LYS A 108 29.05 1.47 19.61
CA LYS A 108 28.87 1.61 21.07
C LYS A 108 28.99 0.30 21.85
N ASN A 109 29.40 -0.79 21.20
CA ASN A 109 29.49 -2.12 21.82
C ASN A 109 28.15 -2.63 22.40
N LEU A 110 27.03 -2.18 21.83
CA LEU A 110 25.67 -2.56 22.27
C LEU A 110 25.15 -3.80 21.53
N LEU A 111 25.93 -4.37 20.61
CA LEU A 111 25.59 -5.59 19.87
C LEU A 111 26.46 -6.76 20.35
N HIS A 112 25.85 -7.92 20.47
CA HIS A 112 26.59 -9.16 20.72
C HIS A 112 27.55 -9.45 19.54
N PRO A 113 28.79 -9.94 19.77
CA PRO A 113 29.79 -10.16 18.71
C PRO A 113 29.36 -11.09 17.56
N ARG A 114 28.32 -11.90 17.78
CA ARG A 114 27.73 -12.78 16.75
C ARG A 114 26.78 -12.05 15.78
N ASN A 115 26.38 -10.82 16.09
CA ASN A 115 25.43 -10.07 15.28
C ASN A 115 26.14 -9.49 14.06
N LYS A 116 25.62 -9.77 12.86
CA LYS A 116 26.17 -9.24 11.60
C LYS A 116 25.36 -8.02 11.16
N ILE A 117 25.99 -6.85 11.14
CA ILE A 117 25.39 -5.60 10.60
C ILE A 117 24.96 -5.79 9.13
N ALA A 118 25.73 -6.58 8.38
CA ALA A 118 25.46 -6.87 6.97
C ALA A 118 24.29 -7.85 6.74
N TYR A 119 23.64 -8.39 7.78
CA TYR A 119 22.54 -9.34 7.62
C TYR A 119 21.43 -8.82 6.69
N TYR A 120 21.09 -7.54 6.81
CA TYR A 120 20.07 -6.91 5.97
C TYR A 120 20.51 -6.60 4.53
N ARG A 121 21.82 -6.61 4.24
CA ARG A 121 22.34 -6.30 2.90
C ARG A 121 22.14 -7.42 1.89
N ASN A 122 21.94 -8.64 2.37
CA ASN A 122 21.81 -9.84 1.54
C ASN A 122 20.46 -10.54 1.80
N ARG A 123 19.53 -9.88 2.49
CA ARG A 123 18.27 -10.50 2.92
C ARG A 123 17.38 -10.84 1.72
N GLU A 124 17.51 -10.09 0.64
CA GLU A 124 16.82 -10.29 -0.62
C GLU A 124 17.37 -11.47 -1.43
N GLN A 125 18.58 -11.97 -1.12
CA GLN A 125 19.23 -13.02 -1.93
C GLN A 125 18.39 -14.29 -2.04
N SER A 126 17.67 -14.69 -0.98
CA SER A 126 16.78 -15.85 -1.04
C SER A 126 15.52 -15.62 -1.87
N LEU A 127 15.13 -14.35 -2.09
CA LEU A 127 13.95 -13.97 -2.87
C LEU A 127 14.28 -13.78 -4.36
N LEU A 128 15.52 -13.43 -4.70
CA LEU A 128 15.96 -13.19 -6.07
C LEU A 128 15.58 -14.30 -7.08
N PRO A 129 15.64 -15.61 -6.75
CA PRO A 129 15.27 -16.68 -7.67
C PRO A 129 13.82 -16.60 -8.18
N TYR A 130 12.92 -15.99 -7.41
CA TYR A 130 11.50 -15.86 -7.77
C TYR A 130 11.21 -14.68 -8.70
N PHE A 131 12.21 -13.85 -9.00
CA PHE A 131 12.06 -12.70 -9.88
C PHE A 131 12.81 -12.87 -11.20
N SER A 132 12.19 -12.42 -12.28
CA SER A 132 12.86 -12.22 -13.56
C SER A 132 12.83 -10.75 -13.93
N HIS A 133 13.74 -10.38 -14.81
CA HIS A 133 13.77 -9.05 -15.38
C HIS A 133 13.91 -9.13 -16.90
N GLU A 134 13.33 -8.14 -17.57
CA GLU A 134 13.43 -7.94 -19.01
C GLU A 134 13.37 -6.43 -19.26
N ASN A 135 14.42 -5.90 -19.89
CA ASN A 135 14.60 -4.47 -20.06
C ASN A 135 14.53 -3.74 -18.70
N SER A 136 13.50 -2.94 -18.50
CA SER A 136 13.26 -2.15 -17.28
C SER A 136 12.18 -2.74 -16.37
N LEU A 137 11.61 -3.90 -16.70
CA LEU A 137 10.56 -4.54 -15.91
C LEU A 137 11.15 -5.70 -15.12
N VAL A 138 10.91 -5.70 -13.82
CA VAL A 138 11.13 -6.82 -12.91
C VAL A 138 9.78 -7.36 -12.51
N TRP A 139 9.59 -8.68 -12.51
CA TRP A 139 8.34 -9.32 -12.10
C TRP A 139 8.61 -10.65 -11.38
N CYS A 140 7.66 -11.05 -10.56
CA CYS A 140 7.64 -12.34 -9.88
C CYS A 140 7.16 -13.44 -10.85
N ASN A 141 7.95 -14.50 -11.00
CA ASN A 141 7.65 -15.62 -11.90
C ASN A 141 6.72 -16.66 -11.28
N ASP A 142 6.81 -16.80 -9.96
CA ASP A 142 6.01 -17.72 -9.16
C ASP A 142 5.63 -17.06 -7.83
N VAL A 143 4.38 -16.62 -7.76
CA VAL A 143 3.82 -16.00 -6.56
C VAL A 143 3.71 -17.03 -5.43
N GLY A 144 3.39 -18.29 -5.74
CA GLY A 144 3.21 -19.33 -4.73
C GLY A 144 4.52 -19.64 -4.01
N ASP A 145 5.58 -19.88 -4.75
CA ASP A 145 6.88 -20.20 -4.16
C ASP A 145 7.51 -18.98 -3.45
N LEU A 146 7.34 -17.77 -3.99
CA LEU A 146 7.73 -16.53 -3.31
C LEU A 146 7.06 -16.41 -1.93
N LEU A 147 5.75 -16.70 -1.87
CA LEU A 147 4.99 -16.68 -0.61
C LEU A 147 5.47 -17.80 0.33
N GLY A 148 5.77 -18.99 -0.20
CA GLY A 148 6.34 -20.10 0.55
C GLY A 148 7.66 -19.73 1.24
N GLU A 149 8.58 -19.09 0.52
CA GLU A 149 9.86 -18.58 1.06
C GLU A 149 9.63 -17.54 2.18
N MET A 150 8.55 -16.77 2.08
CA MET A 150 8.11 -15.81 3.09
C MET A 150 7.31 -16.44 4.23
N TRP A 151 7.32 -17.77 4.35
CA TRP A 151 6.62 -18.57 5.38
C TRP A 151 5.09 -18.46 5.30
N ILE A 152 4.55 -18.20 4.10
CA ILE A 152 3.11 -18.18 3.80
C ILE A 152 2.79 -19.49 3.07
N LEU A 153 2.45 -20.52 3.85
CA LEU A 153 2.35 -21.90 3.37
C LEU A 153 1.11 -22.19 2.51
N GLU A 154 0.03 -21.42 2.69
CA GLU A 154 -1.20 -21.57 1.91
C GLU A 154 -1.39 -20.35 1.01
N TYR A 155 -1.08 -20.51 -0.28
CA TYR A 155 -1.38 -19.51 -1.28
C TYR A 155 -2.76 -19.74 -1.92
N ARG A 156 -3.70 -18.84 -1.65
CA ARG A 156 -5.02 -18.82 -2.29
C ARG A 156 -5.23 -17.49 -3.01
N PRO A 157 -5.25 -17.45 -4.36
CA PRO A 157 -5.31 -16.19 -5.10
C PRO A 157 -6.50 -15.26 -4.73
N ASN A 158 -7.64 -15.82 -4.35
CA ASN A 158 -8.82 -15.06 -3.93
C ASN A 158 -8.66 -14.30 -2.61
N GLU A 159 -7.62 -14.60 -1.82
CA GLU A 159 -7.29 -13.88 -0.59
C GLU A 159 -6.35 -12.69 -0.83
N TRP A 160 -5.94 -12.47 -2.08
CA TRP A 160 -5.00 -11.41 -2.47
C TRP A 160 -5.63 -10.44 -3.47
N SER A 161 -5.29 -9.18 -3.31
CA SER A 161 -5.61 -8.09 -4.22
C SER A 161 -4.33 -7.56 -4.85
N LEU A 162 -4.33 -7.40 -6.18
CA LEU A 162 -3.27 -6.76 -6.93
C LEU A 162 -3.50 -5.26 -6.96
N VAL A 163 -2.56 -4.49 -6.43
CA VAL A 163 -2.50 -3.04 -6.59
C VAL A 163 -1.48 -2.73 -7.67
N ILE A 164 -1.92 -1.97 -8.67
CA ILE A 164 -1.02 -1.40 -9.68
C ILE A 164 -1.01 0.10 -9.44
N ASP A 165 0.13 0.58 -8.96
CA ASP A 165 0.40 2.00 -8.83
C ASP A 165 1.39 2.42 -9.91
N SER A 166 1.15 3.57 -10.53
CA SER A 166 1.99 4.03 -11.62
C SER A 166 2.19 5.53 -11.55
N SER A 167 3.38 5.96 -11.92
CA SER A 167 3.73 7.36 -12.09
C SER A 167 3.98 7.67 -13.56
N THR A 168 4.40 8.91 -13.86
CA THR A 168 4.80 9.31 -15.21
C THR A 168 6.01 8.55 -15.74
N ARG A 169 6.78 7.87 -14.89
CA ARG A 169 8.02 7.18 -15.28
C ARG A 169 8.22 5.82 -14.61
N SER A 170 7.34 5.40 -13.71
CA SER A 170 7.50 4.14 -13.00
C SER A 170 6.18 3.40 -12.86
N LEU A 171 6.29 2.11 -12.65
CA LEU A 171 5.18 1.21 -12.38
C LEU A 171 5.57 0.33 -11.20
N ILE A 172 4.64 0.12 -10.28
CA ILE A 172 4.80 -0.75 -9.12
C ILE A 172 3.57 -1.66 -9.03
N CYS A 173 3.80 -2.94 -8.81
CA CYS A 173 2.77 -3.96 -8.65
C CYS A 173 2.96 -4.65 -7.30
N VAL A 174 1.93 -4.56 -6.47
CA VAL A 174 1.97 -5.02 -5.07
C VAL A 174 0.79 -5.93 -4.81
N LEU A 175 1.04 -7.06 -4.15
CA LEU A 175 -0.01 -7.89 -3.57
C LEU A 175 -0.33 -7.43 -2.15
N LEU A 176 -1.63 -7.24 -1.90
CA LEU A 176 -2.19 -7.00 -0.59
C LEU A 176 -3.03 -8.19 -0.18
N HIS A 177 -2.77 -8.73 1.01
CA HIS A 177 -3.64 -9.74 1.59
C HIS A 177 -4.94 -9.08 2.07
N ASN A 178 -6.10 -9.60 1.66
CA ASN A 178 -7.41 -8.99 1.91
C ASN A 178 -7.74 -8.84 3.41
N GLY A 179 -7.24 -9.77 4.25
CA GLY A 179 -7.34 -9.68 5.71
C GLY A 179 -6.29 -8.79 6.39
N ASN A 180 -5.34 -8.22 5.64
CA ASN A 180 -4.18 -7.47 6.16
C ASN A 180 -3.38 -8.27 7.23
N ASN A 181 -3.34 -9.60 7.09
CA ASN A 181 -2.59 -10.51 7.97
C ASN A 181 -1.08 -10.47 7.65
N TYR A 182 -0.75 -10.21 6.39
CA TYR A 182 0.62 -10.16 5.88
C TYR A 182 0.99 -8.74 5.45
N ALA A 183 2.30 -8.49 5.41
CA ALA A 183 2.83 -7.27 4.79
C ALA A 183 2.50 -7.23 3.29
N SER A 184 2.49 -6.04 2.71
CA SER A 184 2.41 -5.87 1.26
C SER A 184 3.61 -6.48 0.56
N ILE A 185 3.40 -7.21 -0.53
CA ILE A 185 4.45 -7.95 -1.23
C ILE A 185 4.64 -7.37 -2.61
N LEU A 186 5.83 -6.85 -2.90
CA LEU A 186 6.18 -6.36 -4.22
C LEU A 186 6.33 -7.56 -5.16
N ILE A 187 5.56 -7.58 -6.24
CA ILE A 187 5.60 -8.64 -7.26
C ILE A 187 5.99 -8.12 -8.63
N GLY A 188 6.07 -6.81 -8.82
CA GLY A 188 6.60 -6.24 -10.05
C GLY A 188 6.96 -4.77 -9.91
N SER A 189 7.97 -4.34 -10.64
CA SER A 189 8.39 -2.94 -10.66
C SER A 189 9.06 -2.58 -11.97
N SER A 190 8.90 -1.33 -12.38
CA SER A 190 9.66 -0.73 -13.47
C SER A 190 9.94 0.74 -13.19
N THR A 191 11.13 1.20 -13.59
CA THR A 191 11.59 2.59 -13.46
C THR A 191 11.51 3.39 -14.75
N SER A 192 10.99 2.79 -15.84
CA SER A 192 10.80 3.51 -17.11
C SER A 192 9.44 3.30 -17.77
N MET A 193 8.65 2.31 -17.32
CA MET A 193 7.31 2.09 -17.84
C MET A 193 6.34 3.17 -17.38
N LYS A 194 5.47 3.57 -18.31
CA LYS A 194 4.40 4.54 -18.07
C LYS A 194 3.05 3.84 -17.99
N GLU A 195 2.09 4.58 -17.44
CA GLU A 195 0.68 4.23 -17.45
C GLU A 195 0.09 4.25 -18.87
N GLU A 196 0.32 3.18 -19.62
CA GLU A 196 -0.14 3.01 -20.98
C GLU A 196 -0.59 1.56 -21.21
N TYR A 197 -1.50 1.36 -22.16
CA TYR A 197 -2.09 0.05 -22.43
C TYR A 197 -1.04 -1.05 -22.72
N ARG A 198 0.01 -0.76 -23.50
CA ARG A 198 1.02 -1.76 -23.88
C ARG A 198 1.87 -2.20 -22.68
N PRO A 199 2.48 -1.30 -21.88
CA PRO A 199 3.15 -1.67 -20.64
C PRO A 199 2.27 -2.44 -19.66
N ILE A 200 1.04 -1.97 -19.41
CA ILE A 200 0.13 -2.63 -18.46
C ILE A 200 -0.24 -4.04 -18.95
N LYS A 201 -0.49 -4.20 -20.25
CA LYS A 201 -0.73 -5.52 -20.85
C LYS A 201 0.45 -6.47 -20.62
N LEU A 202 1.66 -6.01 -20.90
CA LEU A 202 2.88 -6.80 -20.70
C LEU A 202 3.03 -7.23 -19.24
N VAL A 203 2.79 -6.33 -18.30
CA VAL A 203 2.88 -6.60 -16.86
C VAL A 203 1.87 -7.66 -16.43
N LEU A 204 0.61 -7.55 -16.86
CA LEU A 204 -0.43 -8.53 -16.53
C LEU A 204 -0.14 -9.92 -17.14
N GLU A 205 0.45 -9.96 -18.34
CA GLU A 205 0.89 -11.21 -18.98
C GLU A 205 2.03 -11.87 -18.20
N LYS A 206 3.06 -11.10 -17.84
CA LYS A 206 4.22 -11.58 -17.08
C LYS A 206 3.85 -12.06 -15.66
N LEU A 207 2.93 -11.36 -15.00
CA LEU A 207 2.37 -11.75 -13.70
C LEU A 207 1.35 -12.89 -13.79
N LYS A 208 1.12 -13.47 -14.98
CA LYS A 208 0.17 -14.56 -15.21
C LYS A 208 -1.21 -14.24 -14.62
N PHE A 209 -1.68 -13.00 -14.77
CA PHE A 209 -2.92 -12.53 -14.15
C PHE A 209 -4.14 -13.40 -14.50
N HIS A 210 -4.16 -13.95 -15.72
CA HIS A 210 -5.22 -14.85 -16.18
C HIS A 210 -5.35 -16.14 -15.36
N VAL A 211 -4.27 -16.58 -14.69
CA VAL A 211 -4.25 -17.76 -13.81
C VAL A 211 -4.76 -17.39 -12.42
N HIS A 212 -4.20 -16.32 -11.84
CA HIS A 212 -4.50 -15.95 -10.45
C HIS A 212 -5.85 -15.25 -10.30
N GLN A 213 -6.24 -14.46 -11.30
CA GLN A 213 -7.53 -13.77 -11.34
C GLN A 213 -7.80 -12.93 -10.08
N PHE A 214 -6.75 -12.27 -9.56
CA PHE A 214 -6.81 -11.41 -8.39
C PHE A 214 -7.87 -10.33 -8.56
N VAL A 215 -8.39 -9.84 -7.44
CA VAL A 215 -9.06 -8.54 -7.42
C VAL A 215 -8.01 -7.47 -7.73
N ILE A 216 -8.29 -6.56 -8.67
CA ILE A 216 -7.38 -5.47 -9.02
C ILE A 216 -7.88 -4.18 -8.36
N CYS A 217 -7.03 -3.58 -7.52
CA CYS A 217 -7.26 -2.28 -6.92
C CYS A 217 -6.47 -1.20 -7.69
N VAL A 218 -7.18 -0.30 -8.37
CA VAL A 218 -6.58 0.71 -9.27
C VAL A 218 -7.33 2.03 -9.26
N ASP A 219 -6.61 3.12 -9.52
CA ASP A 219 -7.24 4.43 -9.69
C ASP A 219 -8.12 4.50 -10.95
N LEU A 220 -8.93 5.57 -11.05
CA LEU A 220 -9.85 5.79 -12.17
C LEU A 220 -9.15 5.93 -13.52
N LYS A 221 -7.90 6.38 -13.55
CA LYS A 221 -7.14 6.56 -14.78
C LYS A 221 -6.69 5.20 -15.32
N MET A 222 -6.20 4.33 -14.43
CA MET A 222 -5.84 2.94 -14.69
C MET A 222 -7.02 2.09 -15.19
N VAL A 223 -8.24 2.39 -14.72
CA VAL A 223 -9.46 1.76 -15.26
C VAL A 223 -9.56 1.94 -16.77
N ASN A 224 -9.25 3.13 -17.30
CA ASN A 224 -9.32 3.39 -18.73
C ASN A 224 -8.34 2.52 -19.52
N PHE A 225 -7.15 2.25 -18.98
CA PHE A 225 -6.16 1.40 -19.65
C PHE A 225 -6.54 -0.08 -19.59
N LEU A 226 -7.04 -0.55 -18.44
CA LEU A 226 -7.49 -1.93 -18.28
C LEU A 226 -8.70 -2.27 -19.15
N LEU A 227 -9.65 -1.33 -19.26
CA LEU A 227 -10.85 -1.51 -20.06
C LEU A 227 -10.72 -1.01 -21.50
N ARG A 228 -9.59 -0.37 -21.83
CA ARG A 228 -9.31 0.28 -23.11
C ARG A 228 -10.38 1.31 -23.52
N GLN A 229 -10.78 2.13 -22.56
CA GLN A 229 -11.63 3.28 -22.79
C GLN A 229 -10.85 4.42 -23.46
N GLN A 230 -11.51 5.20 -24.29
CA GLN A 230 -10.94 6.38 -24.94
C GLN A 230 -10.75 7.52 -23.92
N SER A 231 -9.50 7.95 -23.72
CA SER A 231 -9.15 8.99 -22.74
C SER A 231 -9.87 10.32 -22.99
N ASP A 232 -10.00 10.71 -24.26
CA ASP A 232 -10.50 12.04 -24.64
C ASP A 232 -12.01 12.02 -24.93
N PHE A 233 -12.64 10.85 -24.79
CA PHE A 233 -14.06 10.69 -25.00
C PHE A 233 -14.79 10.92 -23.69
N THR A 234 -15.16 12.18 -23.49
CA THR A 234 -15.82 12.61 -22.25
C THR A 234 -17.19 11.97 -22.04
N LYS A 235 -17.87 11.49 -23.09
CA LYS A 235 -19.21 10.89 -23.01
C LYS A 235 -19.14 9.46 -22.45
N TYR A 236 -19.96 9.09 -21.47
CA TYR A 236 -19.92 7.76 -20.84
C TYR A 236 -18.59 7.37 -20.16
N PRO A 237 -18.02 8.22 -19.29
CA PRO A 237 -16.72 7.98 -18.66
C PRO A 237 -16.77 6.87 -17.60
N GLY A 238 -17.96 6.53 -17.08
CA GLY A 238 -18.12 5.51 -16.05
C GLY A 238 -17.91 4.09 -16.58
N PHE A 239 -17.21 3.25 -15.81
CA PHE A 239 -17.09 1.82 -16.11
C PHE A 239 -18.26 0.99 -15.55
N LEU A 240 -18.93 1.45 -14.48
CA LEU A 240 -20.09 0.77 -13.88
C LEU A 240 -21.43 1.12 -14.53
N CYS A 241 -21.57 2.35 -15.03
CA CYS A 241 -22.83 2.84 -15.61
C CYS A 241 -22.60 3.69 -16.86
N LEU A 242 -23.64 3.82 -17.66
CA LEU A 242 -23.69 4.61 -18.89
C LEU A 242 -24.05 6.07 -18.59
N TRP A 243 -23.29 6.71 -17.70
CA TRP A 243 -23.49 8.12 -17.38
C TRP A 243 -23.13 9.03 -18.55
N ASP A 244 -24.12 9.68 -19.17
CA ASP A 244 -23.86 10.62 -20.26
C ASP A 244 -23.43 11.99 -19.69
N SER A 245 -22.13 12.25 -19.61
CA SER A 245 -21.60 13.54 -19.14
C SER A 245 -21.97 14.74 -20.02
N ARG A 246 -22.48 14.50 -21.25
CA ARG A 246 -22.80 15.57 -22.21
C ARG A 246 -24.29 15.94 -22.19
N THR A 247 -25.13 15.20 -21.47
CA THR A 247 -26.58 15.52 -21.37
C THR A 247 -26.83 16.73 -20.46
N ARG A 248 -26.91 17.94 -21.03
CA ARG A 248 -27.13 19.14 -20.20
C ARG A 248 -28.49 19.14 -19.48
N ASN A 249 -29.50 18.56 -20.10
CA ASN A 249 -30.88 18.56 -19.59
C ASN A 249 -31.07 17.52 -18.49
N ASP A 250 -30.49 16.33 -18.65
CA ASP A 250 -30.70 15.24 -17.68
C ASP A 250 -29.67 15.25 -16.56
N HIS A 251 -28.60 16.05 -16.66
CA HIS A 251 -27.48 16.06 -15.71
C HIS A 251 -27.93 16.23 -14.24
N TRP A 252 -28.94 17.06 -14.00
CA TRP A 252 -29.42 17.40 -12.66
C TRP A 252 -30.71 16.70 -12.27
N THR A 253 -31.42 16.11 -13.24
CA THR A 253 -32.72 15.47 -13.04
C THR A 253 -32.60 13.95 -12.97
N ARG A 254 -31.73 13.37 -13.80
CA ARG A 254 -31.49 11.93 -13.87
C ARG A 254 -30.41 11.51 -12.88
N LYS A 255 -30.84 10.80 -11.84
CA LYS A 255 -29.97 10.23 -10.82
C LYS A 255 -29.53 8.81 -11.17
N ASP A 256 -30.44 8.04 -11.77
CA ASP A 256 -30.21 6.64 -12.11
C ASP A 256 -29.84 6.51 -13.60
N TRP A 257 -28.60 6.11 -13.83
CA TRP A 257 -28.05 5.83 -15.16
C TRP A 257 -28.06 4.33 -15.42
N PRO A 258 -28.29 3.89 -16.67
CA PRO A 258 -28.35 2.47 -16.96
C PRO A 258 -27.00 1.82 -16.64
N LEU A 259 -27.04 0.62 -16.07
CA LEU A 259 -25.85 -0.15 -15.78
C LEU A 259 -25.13 -0.51 -17.09
N ARG A 260 -23.81 -0.62 -17.01
CA ARG A 260 -23.01 -1.05 -18.16
C ARG A 260 -22.95 -2.57 -18.18
N GLU A 261 -23.72 -3.18 -19.07
CA GLU A 261 -23.79 -4.65 -19.19
C GLU A 261 -22.70 -5.24 -20.09
N ASN A 262 -22.24 -4.51 -21.11
CA ASN A 262 -21.34 -5.04 -22.13
C ASN A 262 -20.26 -4.03 -22.55
N MET A 263 -19.06 -4.55 -22.85
CA MET A 263 -17.93 -3.79 -23.38
C MET A 263 -17.66 -4.15 -24.84
N VAL A 264 -18.57 -3.74 -25.73
CA VAL A 264 -18.44 -4.01 -27.17
C VAL A 264 -17.47 -3.00 -27.79
N VAL A 265 -16.40 -3.51 -28.40
CA VAL A 265 -15.40 -2.70 -29.11
C VAL A 265 -16.07 -1.90 -30.24
N GLY A 266 -15.72 -0.61 -30.36
CA GLY A 266 -16.30 0.30 -31.35
C GLY A 266 -17.68 0.84 -30.99
N LYS A 267 -18.32 0.35 -29.92
CA LYS A 267 -19.51 0.97 -29.34
C LYS A 267 -19.10 1.88 -28.18
N ILE A 268 -19.75 3.04 -28.09
CA ILE A 268 -19.60 3.99 -26.98
C ILE A 268 -18.16 4.52 -26.89
N ASN A 269 -17.36 4.05 -25.95
CA ASN A 269 -16.04 4.59 -25.62
C ASN A 269 -14.92 3.52 -25.60
N PHE A 270 -15.18 2.30 -26.07
CA PHE A 270 -14.20 1.21 -26.09
C PHE A 270 -13.48 1.13 -27.44
N ILE A 271 -12.15 1.31 -27.44
CA ILE A 271 -11.35 1.38 -28.67
C ILE A 271 -10.86 -0.01 -29.11
N ASN A 272 -10.40 -0.85 -28.18
CA ASN A 272 -9.98 -2.23 -28.47
C ASN A 272 -10.49 -3.18 -27.39
N LYS A 273 -10.14 -4.47 -27.53
CA LYS A 273 -10.39 -5.51 -26.53
C LYS A 273 -9.84 -5.09 -25.15
N PRO A 274 -10.65 -5.16 -24.08
CA PRO A 274 -10.18 -4.87 -22.73
C PRO A 274 -9.16 -5.92 -22.27
N LEU A 275 -8.22 -5.51 -21.42
CA LEU A 275 -7.26 -6.42 -20.77
C LEU A 275 -7.94 -7.31 -19.74
N MET A 276 -9.05 -6.83 -19.17
CA MET A 276 -9.87 -7.57 -18.23
C MET A 276 -11.31 -7.64 -18.69
N THR A 277 -11.85 -8.86 -18.71
CA THR A 277 -13.25 -9.11 -19.10
C THR A 277 -14.19 -9.07 -17.90
N ASN A 278 -13.69 -9.36 -16.70
CA ASN A 278 -14.47 -9.31 -15.46
C ASN A 278 -14.17 -8.00 -14.70
N TRP A 279 -14.91 -6.94 -15.01
CA TRP A 279 -14.77 -5.64 -14.34
C TRP A 279 -15.30 -5.65 -12.90
N GLU A 280 -16.07 -6.66 -12.47
CA GLU A 280 -16.52 -6.79 -11.08
C GLU A 280 -15.35 -7.06 -10.12
N LYS A 281 -14.22 -7.53 -10.66
CA LYS A 281 -12.95 -7.68 -9.93
C LYS A 281 -12.14 -6.40 -9.85
N MET A 282 -12.59 -5.29 -10.43
CA MET A 282 -11.91 -4.00 -10.36
C MET A 282 -12.43 -3.19 -9.20
N ILE A 283 -11.54 -2.75 -8.32
CA ILE A 283 -11.90 -2.01 -7.13
C ILE A 283 -11.16 -0.68 -7.12
N LEU A 284 -11.85 0.37 -6.70
CA LEU A 284 -11.24 1.69 -6.53
C LEU A 284 -10.59 1.79 -5.14
N PRO A 285 -9.33 2.26 -5.03
CA PRO A 285 -8.66 2.38 -3.77
C PRO A 285 -9.42 3.35 -2.85
N PRO A 286 -9.63 2.98 -1.57
CA PRO A 286 -10.30 3.85 -0.62
C PRO A 286 -9.46 5.07 -0.26
N LEU A 287 -8.16 5.11 -0.60
CA LEU A 287 -7.28 6.23 -0.31
C LEU A 287 -7.69 7.51 -1.04
N HIS A 288 -7.96 7.46 -2.34
CA HIS A 288 -8.44 8.64 -3.10
C HIS A 288 -9.80 9.13 -2.59
N ILE A 289 -10.65 8.19 -2.15
CA ILE A 289 -11.93 8.50 -1.51
C ILE A 289 -11.64 9.23 -0.19
N LYS A 290 -10.94 8.59 0.76
CA LYS A 290 -10.62 9.13 2.09
C LYS A 290 -9.90 10.48 2.04
N LEU A 291 -8.93 10.68 1.14
CA LEU A 291 -8.25 11.97 0.97
C LEU A 291 -9.18 13.06 0.40
N GLY A 292 -10.14 12.69 -0.44
CA GLY A 292 -11.24 13.57 -0.84
C GLY A 292 -12.22 13.87 0.30
N LEU A 293 -12.44 12.91 1.22
CA LEU A 293 -13.32 13.06 2.40
C LEU A 293 -12.67 13.85 3.55
N MET A 294 -11.34 13.94 3.58
CA MET A 294 -10.58 14.65 4.62
C MET A 294 -10.38 16.15 4.31
N LYS A 295 -10.97 16.66 3.22
CA LYS A 295 -11.01 18.09 2.90
C LYS A 295 -12.25 18.77 3.46
#